data_AF-A0AAW8KIT0-F1
#
_entry.id   AF-A0AAW8KIT0-F1
#
_cell.length_a   1.000
_cell.length_b   1.000
_cell.length_c   1.000
_cell.angle_alpha   90.00
_cell.angle_beta   90.00
_cell.angle_gamma   90.00
#
_symmetry.space_group_name_H-M   'P 1'
#
loop_
_entity.id
_entity.type
_entity.pdbx_description
1 polymer ?
#
loop_
_entity_poly.entity_id
_entity_poly.type
_entity_poly.pdbx_seq_one_letter_code
_entity_poly.pdbx_strand_id
1 'polypeptide(L)'
;EKYLKTMTLKEIADELDIHESTVSRAINGKYLQCSRGVYELKFFFSAGVSSSKGEGISSNSIKTYLKEIIDGEDTKSPYSDQK
;
A
#
# COMPACT_ATOMS: atom_id res chain seq x y z
N GLU A 1 0.75 -5.60 -10.16
CA GLU A 1 1.78 -4.58 -9.84
C GLU A 1 2.67 -5.06 -8.69
N LYS A 2 3.72 -5.85 -8.96
CA LYS A 2 4.43 -6.66 -7.95
C LYS A 2 5.65 -6.02 -7.26
N TYR A 3 5.93 -4.74 -7.51
CA TYR A 3 7.21 -4.10 -7.14
C TYR A 3 7.06 -2.74 -6.43
N LEU A 4 5.85 -2.35 -6.03
CA LEU A 4 5.66 -1.07 -5.34
C LEU A 4 5.86 -1.25 -3.83
N LYS A 5 7.08 -0.95 -3.35
CA LYS A 5 7.34 -0.83 -1.92
C LYS A 5 6.78 0.51 -1.46
N THR A 6 5.67 0.47 -0.72
CA THR A 6 5.13 1.68 -0.10
C THR A 6 5.97 2.07 1.10
N MET A 7 6.08 3.37 1.32
CA MET A 7 6.71 3.95 2.50
C MET A 7 5.61 4.33 3.50
N THR A 8 5.92 4.38 4.79
CA THR A 8 4.99 4.89 5.78
C THR A 8 5.14 6.41 5.91
N LEU A 9 4.04 7.09 6.28
CA LEU A 9 4.10 8.54 6.57
C LEU A 9 5.08 8.86 7.70
N LYS A 10 5.27 7.92 8.64
CA LYS A 10 6.20 8.05 9.75
C LYS A 10 7.66 8.02 9.28
N GLU A 11 8.04 7.08 8.41
CA GLU A 11 9.43 6.97 7.93
C GLU A 11 9.92 8.27 7.27
N ILE A 12 9.09 8.89 6.43
CA ILE A 12 9.46 10.15 5.76
C ILE A 12 9.35 11.37 6.70
N ALA A 13 8.45 11.33 7.68
CA ALA A 13 8.34 12.35 8.72
C ALA A 13 9.58 12.38 9.60
N ASP A 14 10.07 11.20 10.01
CA ASP A 14 11.28 11.02 10.80
C ASP A 14 12.54 11.42 10.01
N GLU A 15 12.62 11.11 8.71
CA GLU A 15 13.75 11.52 7.84
C GLU A 15 13.82 13.03 7.62
N LEU A 16 12.66 13.69 7.54
CA LEU A 16 12.55 15.13 7.29
C LEU A 16 12.44 15.97 8.57
N ASP A 17 12.47 15.35 9.75
CA ASP A 17 12.28 15.99 11.06
C ASP A 17 11.01 16.87 11.14
N ILE A 18 9.90 16.37 10.57
CA ILE A 18 8.59 17.05 10.58
C ILE A 18 7.50 16.11 11.07
N HIS A 19 6.40 16.68 11.57
CA HIS A 19 5.26 15.86 12.00
C HIS A 19 4.61 15.13 10.81
N GLU A 20 4.16 13.89 11.03
CA GLU A 20 3.43 13.09 10.02
C GLU A 20 2.22 13.82 9.44
N SER A 21 1.54 14.65 10.25
CA SER A 21 0.41 15.46 9.80
C SER A 21 0.81 16.52 8.78
N THR A 22 2.06 17.02 8.84
CA THR A 22 2.61 17.96 7.86
C THR A 22 2.83 17.27 6.52
N VAL A 23 3.40 16.06 6.52
CA VAL A 23 3.55 15.23 5.32
C VAL A 23 2.19 14.89 4.72
N SER A 24 1.25 14.42 5.55
CA SER A 24 -0.12 14.07 5.13
C SER A 24 -0.82 15.24 4.46
N ARG A 25 -0.74 16.45 5.04
CA ARG A 25 -1.28 17.68 4.43
C ARG A 25 -0.56 18.04 3.13
N ALA A 26 0.76 17.84 3.07
CA ALA A 26 1.56 18.18 1.90
C ALA A 26 1.23 17.30 0.68
N ILE A 27 0.89 16.03 0.87
CA ILE A 27 0.60 15.10 -0.23
C ILE A 27 -0.90 15.06 -0.61
N ASN A 28 -1.78 15.54 0.26
CA ASN A 28 -3.22 15.49 0.04
C ASN A 28 -3.64 16.34 -1.18
N GLY A 29 -4.44 15.76 -2.08
CA GLY A 29 -4.87 16.42 -3.31
C GLY A 29 -3.78 16.60 -4.37
N LYS A 30 -2.58 16.01 -4.17
CA LYS A 30 -1.52 15.96 -5.18
C LYS A 30 -1.57 14.63 -5.92
N TYR A 31 -1.24 14.69 -7.21
CA TYR A 31 -1.22 13.54 -8.09
C TYR A 31 0.15 13.40 -8.73
N LEU A 32 0.59 12.16 -8.92
CA LEU A 32 1.82 11.79 -9.57
C LEU A 32 1.50 11.11 -10.90
N GLN A 33 2.07 11.64 -11.98
CA GLN A 33 2.03 11.01 -13.28
C GLN A 33 3.16 9.99 -13.37
N CYS A 34 2.79 8.73 -13.55
CA CYS A 34 3.68 7.62 -13.80
C CYS A 34 3.53 7.15 -15.26
N SER A 35 4.50 6.38 -15.75
CA SER A 35 4.44 5.76 -17.09
C SER A 35 3.20 4.88 -17.32
N ARG A 36 2.56 4.43 -16.24
CA ARG A 36 1.37 3.56 -16.26
C ARG A 36 0.05 4.28 -15.98
N GLY A 37 0.08 5.60 -15.76
CA GLY A 37 -1.11 6.39 -15.43
C GLY A 37 -0.86 7.44 -14.35
N VAL A 38 -1.93 8.13 -13.95
CA VAL A 38 -1.90 9.15 -12.90
C VAL A 38 -2.47 8.58 -11.60
N TYR A 39 -1.73 8.72 -10.50
CA TYR A 39 -2.10 8.20 -9.19
C TYR A 39 -2.09 9.32 -8.16
N GLU A 40 -2.97 9.26 -7.17
CA GLU A 40 -2.89 10.18 -6.05
C GLU A 40 -1.62 9.93 -5.24
N LEU A 41 -0.89 10.96 -4.85
CA LEU A 41 0.42 10.81 -4.21
C LEU A 41 0.31 10.03 -2.89
N LYS A 42 -0.81 10.15 -2.17
CA LYS A 42 -1.11 9.37 -0.97
C LYS A 42 -1.15 7.85 -1.19
N PHE A 43 -1.38 7.39 -2.43
CA PHE A 43 -1.38 5.96 -2.78
C PHE A 43 -0.05 5.27 -2.44
N PHE A 44 1.06 6.02 -2.50
CA PHE A 44 2.40 5.50 -2.25
C PHE A 44 2.79 5.51 -0.76
N PHE A 45 1.96 6.12 0.09
CA PHE A 45 2.22 6.26 1.53
C PHE A 45 1.16 5.50 2.32
N SER A 46 1.56 4.44 3.03
CA SER A 46 0.64 3.69 3.88
C SER A 46 0.51 4.32 5.27
N ALA A 47 -0.73 4.47 5.74
CA ALA A 47 -1.02 4.74 7.14
C ALA A 47 -0.82 3.44 7.94
N GLY A 48 0.44 3.12 8.24
CA GLY A 48 0.84 2.14 9.24
C GLY A 48 -0.01 0.86 9.34
N VAL A 49 0.22 -0.10 8.44
CA VAL A 49 0.16 -1.51 8.84
C VAL A 49 1.53 -2.10 8.51
N SER A 50 2.50 -1.78 9.37
CA SER A 50 3.78 -2.46 9.41
C SER A 50 3.52 -3.93 9.75
N SER A 51 3.32 -4.76 8.73
CA SER A 51 3.47 -6.21 8.87
C SER A 51 4.92 -6.43 9.31
N SER A 52 5.10 -7.26 10.33
CA SER A 52 6.33 -7.51 11.09
C SER A 52 7.50 -8.11 10.30
N LYS A 53 7.49 -8.00 8.96
CA LYS A 53 8.51 -8.45 8.02
C LYS A 53 8.69 -7.46 6.87
N GLY A 54 9.23 -6.26 7.13
CA GLY A 54 10.07 -5.47 6.22
C GLY A 54 9.60 -5.07 4.79
N GLU A 55 8.44 -5.54 4.32
CA GLU A 55 7.91 -5.27 3.00
C GLU A 55 6.55 -4.58 3.15
N GLY A 56 6.58 -3.25 3.08
CA GLY A 56 5.39 -2.40 3.06
C GLY A 56 4.58 -2.64 1.79
N ILE A 57 3.82 -3.72 1.77
CA ILE A 57 2.80 -4.00 0.75
C ILE A 57 1.59 -3.14 1.09
N SER A 58 1.15 -2.30 0.15
CA SER A 58 -0.02 -1.45 0.34
C SER A 58 -1.26 -2.30 0.62
N SER A 59 -2.18 -1.83 1.48
CA SER A 59 -3.44 -2.54 1.75
C SER A 59 -4.25 -2.81 0.47
N ASN A 60 -4.08 -1.96 -0.55
CA ASN A 60 -4.68 -2.16 -1.86
C ASN A 60 -3.99 -3.28 -2.65
N SER A 61 -2.66 -3.38 -2.59
CA SER A 61 -1.90 -4.49 -3.16
C SER A 61 -2.23 -5.81 -2.47
N ILE A 62 -2.44 -5.81 -1.15
CA ILE A 62 -2.92 -6.99 -0.40
C ILE A 62 -4.32 -7.39 -0.88
N LYS A 63 -5.24 -6.44 -1.06
CA LYS A 63 -6.58 -6.71 -1.58
C LYS A 63 -6.54 -7.26 -3.02
N THR A 64 -5.73 -6.68 -3.89
CA THR A 64 -5.57 -7.18 -5.26
C THR A 64 -4.97 -8.59 -5.26
N TYR A 65 -3.95 -8.83 -4.44
CA TYR A 65 -3.32 -10.14 -4.31
C TYR A 65 -4.28 -11.20 -3.74
N LEU A 66 -5.05 -10.84 -2.71
CA LEU A 66 -6.08 -11.72 -2.15
C LEU A 66 -7.17 -12.01 -3.18
N LYS A 67 -7.56 -11.02 -3.98
CA LYS A 67 -8.51 -11.20 -5.07
C LYS A 67 -7.96 -12.14 -6.15
N GLU A 68 -6.69 -12.01 -6.54
CA GLU A 68 -6.03 -12.94 -7.47
C GLU A 68 -6.01 -14.38 -6.94
N ILE A 69 -5.82 -14.56 -5.62
CA ILE A 69 -5.88 -15.89 -4.98
C ILE A 69 -7.29 -16.47 -5.02
N ILE A 70 -8.30 -15.66 -4.67
CA ILE A 70 -9.72 -16.09 -4.68
C ILE A 70 -10.18 -16.39 -6.11
N ASP A 71 -9.85 -15.53 -7.09
CA ASP A 71 -10.20 -15.74 -8.50
C ASP A 71 -9.53 -17.00 -9.08
N GLY A 72 -8.43 -17.46 -8.48
CA GLY A 72 -7.72 -18.70 -8.83
C GLY A 72 -8.12 -19.94 -8.02
N GLU A 73 -9.08 -19.84 -7.10
CA GLU A 73 -9.48 -20.97 -6.26
C GLU A 73 -10.41 -21.96 -6.99
N ASP A 74 -10.35 -23.23 -6.60
CA ASP A 74 -11.33 -24.21 -7.06
C ASP A 74 -12.65 -23.95 -6.32
N THR A 75 -13.67 -23.50 -7.06
CA THR A 75 -15.04 -23.29 -6.56
C THR A 75 -15.64 -24.48 -5.81
N LYS A 76 -15.15 -25.71 -6.03
CA LYS A 76 -15.60 -26.91 -5.31
C LYS A 76 -14.86 -27.17 -4.00
N SER A 77 -13.70 -26.57 -3.81
CA SER A 77 -12.88 -26.70 -2.60
C SER A 77 -12.15 -25.38 -2.32
N PRO A 78 -12.87 -24.34 -1.88
CA PRO A 78 -12.30 -23.03 -1.63
C PRO A 78 -11.23 -23.09 -0.54
N TYR A 79 -10.28 -22.15 -0.57
CA TYR A 79 -9.27 -22.07 0.47
C TYR A 79 -9.92 -21.67 1.80
N SER A 80 -9.42 -22.24 2.90
CA SER A 80 -9.91 -21.88 4.23
C SER A 80 -9.24 -20.60 4.71
N ASP A 81 -10.02 -19.56 5.02
CA ASP A 81 -9.54 -18.29 5.58
C ASP A 81 -8.69 -18.43 6.86
N GLN A 82 -8.76 -19.60 7.51
CA GLN A 82 -8.13 -19.87 8.79
C GLN A 82 -6.81 -20.66 8.67
N LYS A 83 -6.34 -21.01 7.46
CA LYS A 83 -5.10 -21.77 7.25
C LYS A 83 -4.15 -21.17 6.21
#